data_AF-A0A931TKC3-F1
#
_entry.id   AF-A0A931TKC3-F1
#
_cell.length_a   1.000
_cell.length_b   1.000
_cell.length_c   1.000
_cell.angle_alpha   90.00
_cell.angle_beta   90.00
_cell.angle_gamma   90.00
#
_symmetry.space_group_name_H-M   'P 1'
#
loop_
_entity.id
_entity.type
_entity.pdbx_description
1 polymer ?
#
loop_
_entity_poly.entity_id
_entity_poly.type
_entity_poly.pdbx_seq_one_letter_code
_entity_poly.pdbx_strand_id
1 'polypeptide(L)'
;MNVYFSTVVRRAREGAGGEVVKVDWDRKRVLARAPVAAVNPTVRDPNPRGNTRGGRGILLDGDEVLVASYHSLLVFDRSLRLRRQVSHPLFVNLHEISWDGDGCIWATSTNIDAAVKVDRAGRMVHAWWPREDPVPAGRFRLTPLALAKDGDNRTAFVGVSANSHSHVHLNAATMWEGRPLMLFNRFGCVVRLDPTEVLIEDRALRGAHNLLVADGHILINNTVGRAVHVYDGNGRLVTRIDLTAFDVVRRVLRRHAFAQAGCWLARHGRPSRIFRPLFQRVATARPLFVRGLCATDRGTVLAGISPATILEIDWRRNTLVDVFSFSTDRHVCVHGLICEN
;
A
#
# COMPACT_ATOMS: atom_id res chain seq x y z
N MET A 1 13.17 -17.74 -7.77
CA MET A 1 12.03 -16.97 -7.21
C MET A 1 11.49 -15.98 -8.25
N ASN A 2 10.19 -16.05 -8.52
CA ASN A 2 9.49 -15.02 -9.30
C ASN A 2 8.95 -13.95 -8.36
N VAL A 3 9.17 -12.67 -8.68
CA VAL A 3 8.62 -11.55 -7.92
C VAL A 3 7.65 -10.77 -8.79
N TYR A 4 6.46 -10.54 -8.25
CA TYR A 4 5.43 -9.72 -8.85
C TYR A 4 5.28 -8.44 -8.06
N PHE A 5 5.24 -7.31 -8.74
CA PHE A 5 4.95 -6.04 -8.09
C PHE A 5 4.11 -5.15 -8.99
N SER A 6 3.34 -4.27 -8.36
CA SER A 6 2.60 -3.24 -9.05
C SER A 6 3.26 -1.89 -8.84
N THR A 7 3.04 -0.99 -9.80
CA THR A 7 3.55 0.38 -9.73
C THR A 7 2.44 1.41 -9.79
N VAL A 8 2.75 2.58 -9.23
CA VAL A 8 2.02 3.82 -9.48
C VAL A 8 2.99 4.85 -10.01
N VAL A 9 2.60 5.50 -11.11
CA VAL A 9 3.35 6.60 -11.73
C VAL A 9 2.67 7.92 -11.33
N ARG A 10 3.31 8.65 -10.43
CA ARG A 10 2.80 9.93 -9.92
C ARG A 10 2.86 10.98 -11.02
N ARG A 11 1.74 11.68 -11.27
CA ARG A 11 1.52 12.64 -12.37
C ARG A 11 1.47 12.04 -13.77
N ALA A 12 1.31 10.73 -13.89
CA ALA A 12 1.02 10.16 -15.19
C ALA A 12 -0.26 10.74 -15.79
N ARG A 13 -0.29 10.78 -17.12
CA ARG A 13 -1.53 10.99 -17.89
C ARG A 13 -2.51 9.84 -17.61
N GLU A 14 -3.78 10.06 -17.91
CA GLU A 14 -4.79 8.98 -17.87
C GLU A 14 -4.32 7.80 -18.75
N GLY A 15 -4.52 6.56 -18.28
CA GLY A 15 -4.04 5.34 -18.96
C GLY A 15 -2.56 4.98 -18.73
N ALA A 16 -1.71 5.90 -18.28
CA ALA A 16 -0.29 5.64 -17.96
C ALA A 16 -0.03 5.50 -16.45
N GLY A 17 -1.06 5.09 -15.70
CA GLY A 17 -1.07 5.21 -14.25
C GLY A 17 -0.10 4.30 -13.49
N GLY A 18 0.37 3.24 -14.14
CA GLY A 18 1.23 2.21 -13.58
C GLY A 18 1.04 0.87 -14.28
N GLU A 19 1.76 -0.13 -13.82
CA GLU A 19 1.81 -1.46 -14.41
C GLU A 19 1.99 -2.53 -13.33
N VAL A 20 1.64 -3.77 -13.65
CA VAL A 20 2.08 -4.97 -12.93
C VAL A 20 3.27 -5.54 -13.67
N VAL A 21 4.28 -5.98 -12.93
CA VAL A 21 5.56 -6.46 -13.46
C VAL A 21 5.88 -7.81 -12.83
N LYS A 22 6.33 -8.77 -13.64
CA LYS A 22 6.90 -10.05 -13.22
C LYS A 22 8.40 -10.03 -13.45
N VAL A 23 9.17 -10.40 -12.43
CA VAL A 23 10.64 -10.41 -12.44
C VAL A 23 11.14 -11.78 -12.02
N ASP A 24 12.12 -12.29 -12.76
CA ASP A 24 13.03 -13.34 -12.28
C ASP A 24 14.00 -12.66 -11.31
N TRP A 25 13.81 -12.89 -10.02
CA TRP A 25 14.58 -12.20 -8.98
C TRP A 25 16.06 -12.57 -9.05
N ASP A 26 16.36 -13.85 -9.27
CA ASP A 26 17.72 -14.37 -9.20
C ASP A 26 18.53 -13.91 -10.42
N ARG A 27 17.89 -13.82 -11.59
CA ARG A 27 18.52 -13.29 -12.82
C ARG A 27 18.36 -11.78 -13.00
N LYS A 28 17.67 -11.10 -12.08
CA LYS A 28 17.33 -9.66 -12.16
C LYS A 28 16.71 -9.27 -13.50
N ARG A 29 15.83 -10.11 -14.06
CA ARG A 29 15.26 -9.92 -15.41
C ARG A 29 13.75 -9.74 -15.35
N VAL A 30 13.25 -8.68 -15.97
CA VAL A 30 11.81 -8.50 -16.21
C VAL A 30 11.34 -9.56 -17.21
N LEU A 31 10.36 -10.37 -16.81
CA LEU A 31 9.79 -11.44 -17.63
C LEU A 31 8.52 -11.00 -18.36
N ALA A 32 7.69 -10.19 -17.70
CA ALA A 32 6.45 -9.68 -18.26
C ALA A 32 6.05 -8.36 -17.58
N ARG A 33 5.23 -7.58 -18.27
CA ARG A 33 4.56 -6.39 -17.72
C ARG A 33 3.21 -6.16 -18.38
N ALA A 34 2.28 -5.58 -17.65
CA ALA A 34 0.98 -5.18 -18.18
C ALA A 34 0.49 -3.88 -17.52
N PRO A 35 -0.17 -2.98 -18.27
CA PRO A 35 -0.70 -1.75 -17.69
C PRO A 35 -1.80 -2.03 -16.68
N VAL A 36 -1.90 -1.19 -15.65
CA VAL A 36 -2.98 -1.23 -14.66
C VAL A 36 -3.77 0.07 -14.73
N ALA A 37 -5.02 -0.02 -15.18
CA ALA A 37 -5.91 1.11 -15.35
C ALA A 37 -7.32 0.82 -14.78
N ALA A 38 -7.95 1.86 -14.25
CA ALA A 38 -9.34 1.86 -13.83
C ALA A 38 -10.24 2.19 -15.05
N VAL A 39 -10.83 1.15 -15.66
CA VAL A 39 -11.56 1.29 -16.94
C VAL A 39 -13.08 1.23 -16.78
N ASN A 40 -13.60 0.49 -15.79
CA ASN A 40 -15.04 0.31 -15.59
C ASN A 40 -15.43 0.39 -14.10
N PRO A 41 -15.97 1.54 -13.63
CA PRO A 41 -16.15 2.79 -14.37
C PRO A 41 -14.81 3.47 -14.71
N THR A 42 -14.80 4.38 -15.69
CA THR A 42 -13.61 5.23 -15.89
C THR A 42 -13.56 6.29 -14.79
N VAL A 43 -12.37 6.54 -14.24
CA VAL A 43 -12.17 7.54 -13.19
C VAL A 43 -11.25 8.66 -13.66
N ARG A 44 -11.75 9.90 -13.64
CA ARG A 44 -10.95 11.11 -13.88
C ARG A 44 -10.59 11.76 -12.57
N ASP A 45 -9.29 11.81 -12.27
CA ASP A 45 -8.78 12.34 -11.01
C ASP A 45 -7.81 13.50 -11.25
N PRO A 46 -8.18 14.72 -10.80
CA PRO A 46 -7.30 15.88 -10.90
C PRO A 46 -6.08 15.78 -9.96
N ASN A 47 -6.04 14.81 -9.03
CA ASN A 47 -4.96 14.71 -8.06
C ASN A 47 -3.62 14.30 -8.73
N PRO A 48 -2.58 15.15 -8.66
CA PRO A 48 -1.28 14.89 -9.27
C PRO A 48 -0.49 13.78 -8.58
N ARG A 49 -0.91 13.30 -7.39
CA ARG A 49 -0.25 12.19 -6.67
C ARG A 49 -0.56 10.81 -7.25
N GLY A 50 -1.44 10.72 -8.24
CA GLY A 50 -1.78 9.44 -8.87
C GLY A 50 -2.74 8.59 -8.03
N ASN A 51 -3.65 9.22 -7.27
CA ASN A 51 -4.55 8.50 -6.37
C ASN A 51 -5.38 7.44 -7.12
N THR A 52 -6.01 7.78 -8.24
CA THR A 52 -6.78 6.78 -9.01
C THR A 52 -5.95 5.98 -10.01
N ARG A 53 -4.62 6.15 -10.02
CA ARG A 53 -3.73 5.66 -11.07
C ARG A 53 -2.91 4.45 -10.59
N GLY A 54 -2.70 3.51 -11.50
CA GLY A 54 -1.77 2.40 -11.34
C GLY A 54 -2.29 1.27 -10.45
N GLY A 55 -1.39 0.31 -10.22
CA GLY A 55 -1.66 -0.87 -9.41
C GLY A 55 -1.25 -0.69 -7.95
N ARG A 56 -1.90 -1.45 -7.09
CA ARG A 56 -1.81 -1.34 -5.63
C ARG A 56 -1.60 -2.73 -5.04
N GLY A 57 -2.28 -3.11 -3.97
CA GLY A 57 -2.23 -4.47 -3.43
C GLY A 57 -2.27 -5.55 -4.49
N ILE A 58 -1.52 -6.64 -4.26
CA ILE A 58 -1.37 -7.74 -5.21
C ILE A 58 -1.52 -9.08 -4.46
N LEU A 59 -2.18 -10.04 -5.09
CA LEU A 59 -2.33 -11.41 -4.59
C LEU A 59 -2.05 -12.42 -5.70
N LEU A 60 -1.67 -13.62 -5.28
CA LEU A 60 -1.57 -14.80 -6.14
C LEU A 60 -2.70 -15.78 -5.77
N ASP A 61 -3.27 -16.44 -6.78
CA ASP A 61 -4.31 -17.47 -6.63
C ASP A 61 -4.12 -18.53 -7.72
N GLY A 62 -3.47 -19.66 -7.40
CA GLY A 62 -3.18 -20.69 -8.40
C GLY A 62 -2.42 -20.10 -9.61
N ASP A 63 -3.03 -20.10 -10.80
CA ASP A 63 -2.44 -19.54 -12.03
C ASP A 63 -2.74 -18.05 -12.27
N GLU A 64 -3.31 -17.37 -11.27
CA GLU A 64 -3.79 -16.01 -11.38
C GLU A 64 -3.00 -15.02 -10.52
N VAL A 65 -2.91 -13.79 -11.03
CA VAL A 65 -2.32 -12.63 -10.35
C VAL A 65 -3.41 -11.57 -10.25
N LEU A 66 -3.84 -11.26 -9.04
CA LEU A 66 -4.86 -10.25 -8.78
C LEU A 66 -4.16 -8.95 -8.37
N VAL A 67 -4.49 -7.85 -9.04
CA VAL A 67 -3.92 -6.53 -8.74
C VAL A 67 -5.05 -5.54 -8.48
N ALA A 68 -5.06 -4.94 -7.31
CA ALA A 68 -5.98 -3.86 -6.99
C ALA A 68 -5.65 -2.61 -7.82
N SER A 69 -6.64 -2.11 -8.54
CA SER A 69 -6.68 -0.74 -9.08
C SER A 69 -7.33 0.19 -8.05
N TYR A 70 -7.84 1.35 -8.48
CA TYR A 70 -8.58 2.23 -7.58
C TYR A 70 -9.89 1.62 -7.04
N HIS A 71 -10.66 0.88 -7.86
CA HIS A 71 -12.00 0.40 -7.49
C HIS A 71 -12.30 -1.05 -7.94
N SER A 72 -11.29 -1.78 -8.39
CA SER A 72 -11.45 -3.13 -8.93
C SER A 72 -10.20 -3.96 -8.68
N LEU A 73 -10.36 -5.27 -8.72
CA LEU A 73 -9.26 -6.22 -8.83
C LEU A 73 -9.15 -6.64 -10.30
N LEU A 74 -8.01 -6.33 -10.91
CA LEU A 74 -7.67 -6.82 -12.24
C LEU A 74 -7.03 -8.19 -12.10
N VAL A 75 -7.58 -9.20 -12.78
CA VAL A 75 -7.11 -10.58 -12.67
C VAL A 75 -6.36 -10.95 -13.94
N PHE A 76 -5.09 -11.25 -13.81
CA PHE A 76 -4.19 -11.65 -14.89
C PHE A 76 -3.83 -13.13 -14.78
N ASP A 77 -3.41 -13.75 -15.87
CA ASP A 77 -2.68 -15.02 -15.81
C ASP A 77 -1.21 -14.82 -15.41
N ARG A 78 -0.46 -15.92 -15.21
CA ARG A 78 0.98 -15.86 -14.87
C ARG A 78 1.88 -15.21 -15.92
N SER A 79 1.38 -15.01 -17.15
CA SER A 79 2.05 -14.25 -18.22
C SER A 79 1.63 -12.78 -18.24
N LEU A 80 0.87 -12.32 -17.24
CA LEU A 80 0.31 -10.99 -17.10
C LEU A 80 -0.65 -10.59 -18.22
N ARG A 81 -1.37 -11.54 -18.81
CA ARG A 81 -2.50 -11.26 -19.71
C ARG A 81 -3.77 -11.07 -18.89
N LEU A 82 -4.43 -9.93 -19.04
CA LEU A 82 -5.68 -9.62 -18.32
C LEU A 82 -6.75 -10.63 -18.74
N ARG A 83 -7.37 -11.30 -17.75
CA ARG A 83 -8.41 -12.32 -17.94
C ARG A 83 -9.80 -11.77 -17.60
N ARG A 84 -9.91 -11.11 -16.46
CA ARG A 84 -11.18 -10.54 -15.98
C ARG A 84 -10.96 -9.40 -14.99
N GLN A 85 -12.06 -8.76 -14.62
CA GLN A 85 -12.13 -7.74 -13.60
C GLN A 85 -13.17 -8.14 -12.55
N VAL A 86 -12.80 -8.02 -11.27
CA VAL A 86 -13.71 -8.16 -10.12
C VAL A 86 -13.91 -6.78 -9.51
N SER A 87 -15.14 -6.40 -9.19
CA SER A 87 -15.45 -5.09 -8.62
C SER A 87 -16.63 -5.18 -7.67
N HIS A 88 -16.70 -4.25 -6.74
CA HIS A 88 -17.81 -4.11 -5.80
C HIS A 88 -18.15 -2.62 -5.63
N PRO A 89 -19.42 -2.22 -5.45
CA PRO A 89 -19.86 -0.84 -5.21
C PRO A 89 -19.08 -0.09 -4.11
N LEU A 90 -18.55 -0.82 -3.13
CA LEU A 90 -17.78 -0.26 -2.01
C LEU A 90 -16.26 -0.28 -2.22
N PHE A 91 -15.75 -0.74 -3.37
CA PHE A 91 -14.32 -0.65 -3.67
C PHE A 91 -13.96 0.78 -4.03
N VAL A 92 -13.50 1.54 -3.03
CA VAL A 92 -13.23 2.96 -3.19
C VAL A 92 -11.82 3.29 -2.73
N ASN A 93 -10.95 3.61 -3.70
CA ASN A 93 -9.54 3.81 -3.48
C ASN A 93 -8.91 2.63 -2.74
N LEU A 94 -8.92 1.45 -3.35
CA LEU A 94 -8.29 0.27 -2.76
C LEU A 94 -6.83 0.57 -2.44
N HIS A 95 -6.26 0.01 -1.37
CA HIS A 95 -4.81 0.15 -1.10
C HIS A 95 -4.13 -1.21 -1.08
N GLU A 96 -4.64 -2.14 -0.31
CA GLU A 96 -4.11 -3.50 -0.18
C GLU A 96 -5.25 -4.51 -0.24
N ILE A 97 -4.88 -5.74 -0.55
CA ILE A 97 -5.77 -6.90 -0.58
C ILE A 97 -5.08 -8.06 0.12
N SER A 98 -5.85 -8.89 0.82
CA SER A 98 -5.34 -10.09 1.49
C SER A 98 -6.35 -11.22 1.46
N TRP A 99 -5.86 -12.45 1.41
CA TRP A 99 -6.68 -13.64 1.57
C TRP A 99 -7.17 -13.75 3.01
N ASP A 100 -8.41 -14.16 3.21
CA ASP A 100 -8.94 -14.49 4.54
C ASP A 100 -8.52 -15.88 5.04
N GLY A 101 -7.97 -16.72 4.17
CA GLY A 101 -7.63 -18.13 4.43
C GLY A 101 -8.66 -19.13 3.88
N ASP A 102 -9.90 -18.69 3.64
CA ASP A 102 -11.06 -19.51 3.23
C ASP A 102 -11.54 -19.18 1.80
N GLY A 103 -10.68 -18.56 0.99
CA GLY A 103 -10.95 -18.26 -0.41
C GLY A 103 -11.77 -16.98 -0.66
N CYS A 104 -11.88 -16.10 0.34
CA CYS A 104 -12.36 -14.73 0.18
C CYS A 104 -11.22 -13.71 0.30
N ILE A 105 -11.44 -12.52 -0.24
CA ILE A 105 -10.46 -11.44 -0.27
C ILE A 105 -10.96 -10.30 0.59
N TRP A 106 -10.14 -9.88 1.56
CA TRP A 106 -10.26 -8.59 2.21
C TRP A 106 -9.64 -7.51 1.34
N ALA A 107 -10.41 -6.46 1.04
CA ALA A 107 -9.95 -5.29 0.33
C ALA A 107 -10.10 -4.02 1.18
N THR A 108 -9.04 -3.24 1.32
CA THR A 108 -9.07 -1.98 2.08
C THR A 108 -9.56 -0.83 1.21
N SER A 109 -10.80 -0.40 1.42
CA SER A 109 -11.41 0.73 0.72
C SER A 109 -11.10 2.02 1.48
N THR A 110 -9.89 2.51 1.28
CA THR A 110 -9.28 3.51 2.15
C THR A 110 -10.06 4.82 2.20
N ASN A 111 -10.62 5.29 1.08
CA ASN A 111 -11.29 6.60 1.03
C ASN A 111 -12.58 6.65 1.87
N ILE A 112 -13.23 5.50 2.08
CA ILE A 112 -14.47 5.39 2.85
C ILE A 112 -14.24 4.72 4.22
N ASP A 113 -12.99 4.42 4.55
CA ASP A 113 -12.61 3.73 5.80
C ASP A 113 -13.41 2.44 6.01
N ALA A 114 -13.34 1.52 5.04
CA ALA A 114 -14.01 0.22 5.12
C ALA A 114 -13.07 -0.92 4.73
N ALA A 115 -13.13 -2.04 5.45
CA ALA A 115 -12.59 -3.32 5.00
C ALA A 115 -13.75 -4.11 4.37
N VAL A 116 -13.66 -4.42 3.08
CA VAL A 116 -14.72 -5.15 2.35
C VAL A 116 -14.21 -6.54 2.04
N LYS A 117 -14.89 -7.56 2.55
CA LYS A 117 -14.62 -8.97 2.27
C LYS A 117 -15.50 -9.43 1.12
N VAL A 118 -14.91 -9.90 0.05
CA VAL A 118 -15.63 -10.43 -1.12
C VAL A 118 -15.18 -11.84 -1.45
N ASP A 119 -16.04 -12.62 -2.11
CA ASP A 119 -15.62 -13.85 -2.77
C ASP A 119 -14.87 -13.56 -4.09
N ARG A 120 -14.41 -14.61 -4.77
CA ARG A 120 -13.71 -14.51 -6.06
C ARG A 120 -14.53 -13.88 -7.20
N ALA A 121 -15.86 -13.83 -7.07
CA ALA A 121 -16.76 -13.20 -8.01
C ALA A 121 -17.04 -11.72 -7.66
N GLY A 122 -16.56 -11.24 -6.51
CA GLY A 122 -16.78 -9.87 -6.04
C GLY A 122 -18.07 -9.69 -5.25
N ARG A 123 -18.77 -10.77 -4.90
CA ARG A 123 -19.95 -10.70 -4.03
C ARG A 123 -19.47 -10.43 -2.60
N MET A 124 -20.03 -9.41 -1.97
CA MET A 124 -19.67 -9.08 -0.59
C MET A 124 -20.17 -10.15 0.36
N VAL A 125 -19.24 -10.67 1.16
CA VAL A 125 -19.49 -11.62 2.25
C VAL A 125 -19.62 -10.86 3.56
N HIS A 126 -18.81 -9.82 3.75
CA HIS A 126 -18.80 -9.01 4.95
C HIS A 126 -18.21 -7.62 4.66
N ALA A 127 -18.57 -6.62 5.47
CA ALA A 127 -17.88 -5.34 5.50
C ALA A 127 -17.71 -4.86 6.93
N TRP A 128 -16.50 -4.46 7.28
CA TRP A 128 -16.16 -3.91 8.59
C TRP A 128 -15.86 -2.41 8.49
N TRP A 129 -16.38 -1.65 9.45
CA TRP A 129 -16.40 -0.19 9.43
C TRP A 129 -15.73 0.35 10.71
N PRO A 130 -14.43 0.68 10.68
CA PRO A 130 -13.68 1.27 11.80
C PRO A 130 -14.38 2.42 12.53
N ARG A 131 -15.13 3.25 11.79
CA ARG A 131 -15.78 4.44 12.33
C ARG A 131 -17.09 4.14 13.07
N GLU A 132 -17.55 2.89 13.03
CA GLU A 132 -18.77 2.39 13.63
C GLU A 132 -18.52 1.23 14.61
N ASP A 133 -17.37 0.56 14.53
CA ASP A 133 -16.96 -0.43 15.52
C ASP A 133 -16.68 0.27 16.88
N PRO A 134 -17.32 -0.16 18.00
CA PRO A 134 -17.20 0.50 19.28
C PRO A 134 -15.77 0.71 19.79
N VAL A 135 -14.87 -0.23 19.49
CA VAL A 135 -13.49 -0.20 20.00
C VAL A 135 -12.67 0.93 19.37
N PRO A 136 -12.41 0.94 18.04
CA PRO A 136 -11.73 2.06 17.40
C PRO A 136 -12.54 3.35 17.44
N ALA A 137 -13.88 3.31 17.35
CA ALA A 137 -14.69 4.53 17.40
C ALA A 137 -14.57 5.24 18.76
N GLY A 138 -14.66 4.50 19.87
CA GLY A 138 -14.46 5.05 21.21
C GLY A 138 -13.00 5.48 21.44
N ARG A 139 -12.04 4.62 21.11
CA ARG A 139 -10.61 4.85 21.35
C ARG A 139 -10.07 6.10 20.64
N PHE A 140 -10.53 6.33 19.40
CA PHE A 140 -10.04 7.41 18.54
C PHE A 140 -11.08 8.52 18.29
N ARG A 141 -12.23 8.48 18.99
CA ARG A 141 -13.33 9.46 18.86
C ARG A 141 -13.77 9.62 17.41
N LEU A 142 -13.98 8.50 16.74
CA LEU A 142 -14.40 8.48 15.33
C LEU A 142 -15.90 8.72 15.24
N THR A 143 -16.31 9.54 14.30
CA THR A 143 -17.72 9.66 13.90
C THR A 143 -17.97 8.79 12.68
N PRO A 144 -19.14 8.18 12.49
CA PRO A 144 -19.46 7.47 11.24
C PRO A 144 -19.31 8.36 9.99
N LEU A 145 -18.99 7.75 8.85
CA LEU A 145 -19.02 8.44 7.56
C LEU A 145 -20.45 8.37 7.01
N ALA A 146 -21.04 9.51 6.66
CA ALA A 146 -22.30 9.53 5.94
C ALA A 146 -22.07 9.09 4.48
N LEU A 147 -22.48 7.86 4.14
CA LEU A 147 -22.52 7.35 2.77
C LEU A 147 -23.66 6.35 2.59
N ALA A 148 -24.13 6.17 1.36
CA ALA A 148 -25.08 5.11 1.00
C ALA A 148 -24.32 3.79 0.81
N LYS A 149 -24.33 2.90 1.82
CA LYS A 149 -23.54 1.65 1.82
C LYS A 149 -24.05 0.59 0.82
N ASP A 150 -25.29 0.72 0.40
CA ASP A 150 -25.97 -0.05 -0.64
C ASP A 150 -25.80 0.55 -2.05
N GLY A 151 -25.31 1.79 -2.13
CA GLY A 151 -25.07 2.49 -3.39
C GLY A 151 -23.69 2.21 -4.01
N ASP A 152 -23.54 2.59 -5.28
CA ASP A 152 -22.25 2.58 -5.98
C ASP A 152 -21.42 3.82 -5.62
N ASN A 153 -20.38 3.60 -4.82
CA ASN A 153 -19.50 4.66 -4.31
C ASN A 153 -18.17 4.74 -5.07
N ARG A 154 -17.97 3.90 -6.10
CA ARG A 154 -16.68 3.76 -6.81
C ARG A 154 -16.17 5.06 -7.43
N THR A 155 -17.03 6.03 -7.71
CA THR A 155 -16.64 7.35 -8.24
C THR A 155 -16.95 8.50 -7.29
N ALA A 156 -17.79 8.28 -6.27
CA ALA A 156 -18.31 9.33 -5.39
C ALA A 156 -17.22 10.04 -4.55
N PHE A 157 -16.10 9.35 -4.29
CA PHE A 157 -15.00 9.86 -3.47
C PHE A 157 -13.76 10.23 -4.28
N VAL A 158 -13.89 10.39 -5.60
CA VAL A 158 -12.79 10.85 -6.45
C VAL A 158 -12.59 12.34 -6.22
N GLY A 159 -11.34 12.76 -5.99
CA GLY A 159 -11.01 14.15 -5.68
C GLY A 159 -11.44 14.63 -4.28
N VAL A 160 -12.24 13.85 -3.54
CA VAL A 160 -12.65 14.18 -2.17
C VAL A 160 -11.45 14.07 -1.23
N SER A 161 -11.13 15.17 -0.55
CA SER A 161 -9.99 15.22 0.36
C SER A 161 -10.33 14.52 1.67
N ALA A 162 -9.47 13.61 2.11
CA ALA A 162 -9.62 12.87 3.35
C ALA A 162 -9.15 13.68 4.57
N ASN A 163 -9.67 14.89 4.77
CA ASN A 163 -9.22 15.81 5.83
C ASN A 163 -9.96 15.67 7.17
N SER A 164 -10.97 14.81 7.25
CA SER A 164 -11.71 14.57 8.50
C SER A 164 -10.80 14.01 9.59
N HIS A 165 -10.96 14.49 10.84
CA HIS A 165 -10.26 13.92 12.00
C HIS A 165 -10.53 12.42 12.17
N SER A 166 -11.75 11.98 11.82
CA SER A 166 -12.18 10.58 11.95
C SER A 166 -11.76 9.68 10.79
N HIS A 167 -11.07 10.21 9.77
CA HIS A 167 -10.59 9.39 8.66
C HIS A 167 -9.39 8.54 9.09
N VAL A 168 -9.56 7.22 9.21
CA VAL A 168 -8.51 6.33 9.72
C VAL A 168 -7.41 6.06 8.68
N HIS A 169 -7.73 6.23 7.40
CA HIS A 169 -6.85 5.89 6.29
C HIS A 169 -6.44 4.42 6.38
N LEU A 170 -7.45 3.54 6.36
CA LEU A 170 -7.27 2.09 6.42
C LEU A 170 -6.48 1.61 5.21
N ASN A 171 -5.22 1.25 5.41
CA ASN A 171 -4.29 0.97 4.31
C ASN A 171 -4.15 -0.51 4.02
N ALA A 172 -3.96 -1.33 5.04
CA ALA A 172 -3.66 -2.75 4.88
C ALA A 172 -4.55 -3.64 5.72
N ALA A 173 -4.79 -4.84 5.20
CA ALA A 173 -5.40 -5.94 5.91
C ALA A 173 -4.49 -7.17 5.74
N THR A 174 -4.40 -8.01 6.76
CA THR A 174 -3.80 -9.34 6.64
C THR A 174 -4.46 -10.29 7.63
N MET A 175 -4.14 -11.58 7.56
CA MET A 175 -4.62 -12.57 8.52
C MET A 175 -3.48 -13.01 9.43
N TRP A 176 -3.82 -13.24 10.69
CA TRP A 176 -2.92 -13.89 11.64
C TRP A 176 -3.75 -14.74 12.61
N GLU A 177 -3.40 -16.02 12.72
CA GLU A 177 -4.10 -16.98 13.59
C GLU A 177 -5.62 -17.01 13.32
N GLY A 178 -6.00 -17.00 12.05
CA GLY A 178 -7.41 -17.00 11.61
C GLY A 178 -8.15 -15.68 11.84
N ARG A 179 -7.49 -14.65 12.39
CA ARG A 179 -8.10 -13.35 12.70
C ARG A 179 -7.60 -12.25 11.78
N PRO A 180 -8.47 -11.37 11.26
CA PRO A 180 -8.05 -10.22 10.47
C PRO A 180 -7.27 -9.20 11.32
N LEU A 181 -6.20 -8.66 10.75
CA LEU A 181 -5.47 -7.50 11.24
C LEU A 181 -5.64 -6.34 10.26
N MET A 182 -5.92 -5.15 10.78
CA MET A 182 -6.24 -3.94 10.02
C MET A 182 -5.30 -2.80 10.40
N LEU A 183 -4.61 -2.21 9.42
CA LEU A 183 -3.64 -1.13 9.62
C LEU A 183 -4.26 0.25 9.38
N PHE A 184 -4.35 1.07 10.41
CA PHE A 184 -4.80 2.47 10.31
C PHE A 184 -3.59 3.39 10.17
N ASN A 185 -3.33 3.87 8.96
CA ASN A 185 -2.19 4.72 8.66
C ASN A 185 -2.20 6.03 9.45
N ARG A 186 -3.36 6.67 9.60
CA ARG A 186 -3.43 8.00 10.25
C ARG A 186 -3.14 7.93 11.73
N PHE A 187 -3.59 6.86 12.38
CA PHE A 187 -3.45 6.66 13.81
C PHE A 187 -2.15 5.95 14.17
N GLY A 188 -1.54 5.21 13.23
CA GLY A 188 -0.35 4.42 13.48
C GLY A 188 -0.70 3.22 14.37
N CYS A 189 -1.79 2.52 14.05
CA CYS A 189 -2.23 1.38 14.84
C CYS A 189 -2.61 0.19 13.99
N VAL A 190 -2.54 -0.99 14.60
CA VAL A 190 -3.07 -2.25 14.06
C VAL A 190 -4.20 -2.70 14.97
N VAL A 191 -5.36 -2.94 14.36
CA VAL A 191 -6.54 -3.47 15.03
C VAL A 191 -6.70 -4.93 14.62
N ARG A 192 -6.84 -5.83 15.59
CA ARG A 192 -7.21 -7.23 15.33
C ARG A 192 -8.72 -7.36 15.47
N LEU A 193 -9.37 -8.13 14.60
CA LEU A 193 -10.80 -8.39 14.63
C LEU A 193 -11.12 -9.74 15.31
N ASP A 194 -12.38 -9.91 15.70
CA ASP A 194 -12.97 -11.15 16.23
C ASP A 194 -12.24 -11.79 17.43
N PRO A 195 -12.25 -11.18 18.62
CA PRO A 195 -12.88 -9.89 18.96
C PRO A 195 -12.06 -8.68 18.51
N THR A 196 -12.72 -7.53 18.38
CA THR A 196 -12.03 -6.27 18.01
C THR A 196 -11.15 -5.78 19.16
N GLU A 197 -9.86 -5.58 18.91
CA GLU A 197 -8.89 -5.00 19.86
C GLU A 197 -7.82 -4.16 19.15
N VAL A 198 -7.31 -3.13 19.82
CA VAL A 198 -6.13 -2.37 19.33
C VAL A 198 -4.88 -3.11 19.79
N LEU A 199 -4.27 -3.87 18.87
CA LEU A 199 -3.10 -4.71 19.14
C LEU A 199 -1.80 -3.89 19.20
N ILE A 200 -1.63 -2.96 18.26
CA ILE A 200 -0.45 -2.08 18.18
C ILE A 200 -0.95 -0.65 18.14
N GLU A 201 -0.38 0.24 18.95
CA GLU A 201 -0.53 1.68 18.82
C GLU A 201 0.84 2.35 18.96
N ASP A 202 1.41 2.75 17.83
CA ASP A 202 2.74 3.35 17.76
C ASP A 202 2.70 4.55 16.81
N ARG A 203 2.93 5.74 17.36
CA ARG A 203 2.94 6.99 16.59
C ARG A 203 3.99 6.99 15.48
N ALA A 204 5.06 6.20 15.61
CA ALA A 204 6.05 6.05 14.57
C ALA A 204 5.44 5.42 13.30
N LEU A 205 4.39 4.61 13.40
CA LEU A 205 3.70 3.98 12.27
C LEU A 205 2.79 4.92 11.49
N ARG A 206 2.70 6.20 11.86
CA ARG A 206 1.98 7.18 11.05
C ARG A 206 2.63 7.32 9.67
N GLY A 207 1.89 6.98 8.62
CA GLY A 207 2.47 6.86 7.28
C GLY A 207 2.85 5.44 6.87
N ALA A 208 2.40 4.42 7.61
CA ALA A 208 2.56 3.01 7.25
C ALA A 208 1.62 2.58 6.12
N HIS A 209 2.07 1.67 5.24
CA HIS A 209 1.31 1.31 4.04
C HIS A 209 0.98 -0.16 3.91
N ASN A 210 1.89 -1.05 4.30
CA ASN A 210 1.71 -2.49 4.23
C ASN A 210 1.83 -3.12 5.62
N LEU A 211 1.12 -4.22 5.78
CA LEU A 211 1.09 -5.05 6.98
C LEU A 211 1.30 -6.49 6.53
N LEU A 212 2.28 -7.16 7.11
CA LEU A 212 2.64 -8.54 6.81
C LEU A 212 2.82 -9.30 8.12
N VAL A 213 2.50 -10.58 8.11
CA VAL A 213 2.84 -11.50 9.19
C VAL A 213 3.84 -12.52 8.64
N ALA A 214 4.97 -12.67 9.31
CA ALA A 214 6.00 -13.63 8.94
C ALA A 214 6.66 -14.19 10.20
N ASP A 215 6.77 -15.51 10.30
CA ASP A 215 7.43 -16.21 11.41
C ASP A 215 6.98 -15.72 12.80
N GLY A 216 5.67 -15.56 12.99
CA GLY A 216 5.07 -15.11 14.26
C GLY A 216 5.29 -13.62 14.58
N HIS A 217 5.82 -12.84 13.64
CA HIS A 217 6.04 -11.41 13.79
C HIS A 217 5.16 -10.61 12.85
N ILE A 218 4.81 -9.40 13.27
CA ILE A 218 4.07 -8.42 12.47
C ILE A 218 5.06 -7.41 11.91
N LEU A 219 5.20 -7.37 10.58
CA LEU A 219 6.08 -6.45 9.88
C LEU A 219 5.26 -5.34 9.22
N ILE A 220 5.70 -4.09 9.43
CA ILE A 220 4.98 -2.90 8.96
C ILE A 220 5.99 -1.95 8.32
N ASN A 221 5.79 -1.65 7.05
CA ASN A 221 6.63 -0.65 6.37
C ASN A 221 6.11 0.77 6.61
N ASN A 222 7.02 1.74 6.62
CA ASN A 222 6.70 3.10 6.98
C ASN A 222 7.46 4.11 6.12
N THR A 223 6.71 4.89 5.34
CA THR A 223 7.27 5.95 4.48
C THR A 223 7.86 7.10 5.29
N VAL A 224 7.22 7.52 6.38
CA VAL A 224 7.66 8.69 7.14
C VAL A 224 8.93 8.36 7.92
N GLY A 225 8.94 7.21 8.59
CA GLY A 225 10.10 6.70 9.33
C GLY A 225 11.16 6.04 8.46
N ARG A 226 10.91 5.84 7.16
CA ARG A 226 11.83 5.23 6.18
C ARG A 226 12.34 3.86 6.66
N ALA A 227 11.44 3.07 7.23
CA ALA A 227 11.80 1.88 7.99
C ALA A 227 10.82 0.73 7.76
N VAL A 228 11.25 -0.46 8.12
CA VAL A 228 10.37 -1.60 8.42
C VAL A 228 10.39 -1.82 9.93
N HIS A 229 9.22 -1.79 10.54
CA HIS A 229 9.04 -2.07 11.97
C HIS A 229 8.65 -3.53 12.13
N VAL A 230 9.20 -4.20 13.14
CA VAL A 230 8.92 -5.60 13.45
C VAL A 230 8.37 -5.64 14.87
N TYR A 231 7.16 -6.17 15.03
CA TYR A 231 6.50 -6.37 16.32
C TYR A 231 6.36 -7.87 16.58
N ASP A 232 6.40 -8.24 17.86
CA ASP A 232 6.02 -9.58 18.28
C ASP A 232 4.49 -9.75 18.25
N GLY A 233 4.04 -10.96 18.53
CA GLY A 233 2.63 -11.28 18.50
C GLY A 233 1.75 -10.54 19.53
N ASN A 234 2.37 -9.97 20.57
CA ASN A 234 1.67 -9.17 21.58
C ASN A 234 1.68 -7.67 21.22
N GLY A 235 2.14 -7.32 20.01
CA GLY A 235 2.20 -5.96 19.54
C GLY A 235 3.34 -5.13 20.11
N ARG A 236 4.35 -5.76 20.74
CA ARG A 236 5.53 -5.05 21.23
C ARG A 236 6.59 -4.94 20.14
N LEU A 237 7.15 -3.73 19.98
CA LEU A 237 8.22 -3.49 19.00
C LEU A 237 9.46 -4.32 19.38
N VAL A 238 9.88 -5.19 18.47
CA VAL A 238 11.09 -6.01 18.59
C VAL A 238 12.27 -5.28 17.99
N THR A 239 12.12 -4.78 16.76
CA THR A 239 13.18 -4.03 16.09
C THR A 239 12.63 -3.07 15.05
N ARG A 240 13.44 -2.07 14.70
CA ARG A 240 13.18 -1.14 13.60
C ARG A 240 14.38 -1.17 12.66
N ILE A 241 14.11 -1.56 11.42
CA ILE A 241 15.10 -1.63 10.35
C ILE A 241 15.08 -0.29 9.62
N ASP A 242 16.09 0.54 9.87
CA ASP A 242 16.27 1.82 9.17
C ASP A 242 16.81 1.58 7.76
N LEU A 243 15.95 1.77 6.76
CA LEU A 243 16.33 1.56 5.36
C LEU A 243 17.41 2.55 4.91
N THR A 244 17.54 3.70 5.58
CA THR A 244 18.57 4.70 5.26
C THR A 244 19.97 4.31 5.73
N ALA A 245 20.09 3.25 6.53
CA ALA A 245 21.39 2.66 6.87
C ALA A 245 22.05 1.97 5.67
N PHE A 246 21.25 1.50 4.70
CA PHE A 246 21.76 0.78 3.53
C PHE A 246 22.33 1.73 2.46
N ASP A 247 23.53 1.43 1.97
CA ASP A 247 24.25 2.28 1.02
C ASP A 247 23.50 2.54 -0.29
N VAL A 248 22.78 1.55 -0.79
CA VAL A 248 21.94 1.70 -1.98
C VAL A 248 20.87 2.77 -1.78
N VAL A 249 20.23 2.78 -0.61
CA VAL A 249 19.20 3.75 -0.24
C VAL A 249 19.82 5.12 -0.03
N ARG A 250 20.97 5.21 0.66
CA ARG A 250 21.71 6.47 0.81
C ARG A 250 22.07 7.09 -0.54
N ARG A 251 22.48 6.29 -1.53
CA ARG A 251 22.78 6.75 -2.89
C ARG A 251 21.52 7.29 -3.59
N VAL A 252 20.37 6.61 -3.47
CA VAL A 252 19.09 7.12 -3.99
C VAL A 252 18.72 8.46 -3.35
N LEU A 253 18.88 8.57 -2.04
CA LEU A 253 18.61 9.80 -1.30
C LEU A 253 19.51 10.96 -1.75
N ARG A 254 20.82 10.72 -1.89
CA ARG A 254 21.78 11.72 -2.36
C ARG A 254 21.48 12.21 -3.78
N ARG A 255 21.14 11.29 -4.70
CA ARG A 255 20.72 11.64 -6.08
C ARG A 255 19.47 12.52 -6.13
N HIS A 256 18.65 12.49 -5.09
CA HIS A 256 17.43 13.28 -4.99
C HIS A 256 17.45 14.30 -3.85
N ALA A 257 18.65 14.72 -3.40
CA ALA A 257 18.82 15.66 -2.27
C ALA A 257 18.07 16.99 -2.48
N PHE A 258 18.13 17.57 -3.68
CA PHE A 258 17.37 18.78 -4.02
C PHE A 258 15.84 18.59 -3.85
N ALA A 259 15.33 17.41 -4.21
CA ALA A 259 13.91 17.10 -4.04
C ALA A 259 13.53 16.94 -2.55
N GLN A 260 14.42 16.37 -1.76
CA GLN A 260 14.26 16.24 -0.31
C GLN A 260 14.20 17.61 0.37
N ALA A 261 15.13 18.50 0.02
CA ALA A 261 15.17 19.87 0.53
C ALA A 261 13.88 20.63 0.21
N GLY A 262 13.39 20.54 -1.03
CA GLY A 262 12.11 21.14 -1.42
C GLY A 262 10.90 20.54 -0.66
N CYS A 263 10.88 19.23 -0.41
CA CYS A 263 9.84 18.59 0.41
C CYS A 263 9.88 19.04 1.88
N TRP A 264 11.08 19.24 2.43
CA TRP A 264 11.27 19.68 3.81
C TRP A 264 10.83 21.14 3.98
N LEU A 265 11.27 22.03 3.06
CA LEU A 265 10.85 23.43 3.00
C LEU A 265 9.34 23.58 2.83
N ALA A 266 8.70 22.76 2.00
CA ALA A 266 7.24 22.78 1.83
C ALA A 266 6.46 22.39 3.10
N ARG A 267 7.09 21.60 3.99
CA ARG A 267 6.43 21.02 5.19
C ARG A 267 6.72 21.81 6.47
N HIS A 268 7.87 22.48 6.55
CA HIS A 268 8.29 23.22 7.75
C HIS A 268 8.57 24.71 7.49
N GLY A 269 8.77 25.12 6.24
CA GLY A 269 8.86 26.54 5.89
C GLY A 269 7.48 27.19 5.80
N ARG A 270 7.43 28.52 5.95
CA ARG A 270 6.33 29.36 5.45
C ARG A 270 6.71 29.85 4.05
N PRO A 271 6.60 29.03 2.98
CA PRO A 271 6.93 29.52 1.65
C PRO A 271 6.00 30.69 1.31
N SER A 272 6.57 31.79 0.82
CA SER A 272 5.76 32.91 0.32
C SER A 272 4.79 32.39 -0.76
N ARG A 273 3.59 32.99 -0.84
CA ARG A 273 2.52 32.55 -1.76
C ARG A 273 2.99 32.38 -3.21
N ILE A 274 4.02 33.13 -3.61
CA ILE A 274 4.62 33.16 -4.95
C ILE A 274 5.33 31.84 -5.30
N PHE A 275 6.03 31.20 -4.36
CA PHE A 275 6.81 29.98 -4.65
C PHE A 275 6.05 28.67 -4.35
N ARG A 276 4.84 28.77 -3.80
CA ARG A 276 3.99 27.62 -3.43
C ARG A 276 3.78 26.59 -4.57
N PRO A 277 3.58 26.98 -5.85
CA PRO A 277 3.40 26.01 -6.94
C PRO A 277 4.66 25.18 -7.23
N LEU A 278 5.85 25.80 -7.13
CA LEU A 278 7.14 25.14 -7.35
C LEU A 278 7.42 24.13 -6.22
N PHE A 279 7.16 24.48 -4.96
CA PHE A 279 7.33 23.59 -3.81
C PHE A 279 6.30 22.46 -3.77
N GLN A 280 5.04 22.73 -4.12
CA GLN A 280 4.04 21.67 -4.34
C GLN A 280 4.47 20.70 -5.44
N ARG A 281 5.16 21.22 -6.47
CA ARG A 281 5.71 20.39 -7.53
C ARG A 281 6.83 19.45 -7.07
N VAL A 282 7.63 19.85 -6.08
CA VAL A 282 8.68 19.00 -5.53
C VAL A 282 8.11 18.00 -4.50
N ALA A 283 7.09 18.40 -3.73
CA ALA A 283 6.49 17.59 -2.66
C ALA A 283 5.65 16.39 -3.13
N THR A 284 5.25 16.35 -4.42
CA THR A 284 4.34 15.33 -4.96
C THR A 284 5.02 14.00 -5.27
N ALA A 285 6.32 14.01 -5.60
CA ALA A 285 7.12 12.82 -5.85
C ALA A 285 8.24 12.73 -4.82
N ARG A 286 7.87 12.38 -3.58
CA ARG A 286 8.82 12.14 -2.50
C ARG A 286 9.70 10.93 -2.84
N PRO A 287 11.04 11.08 -2.87
CA PRO A 287 11.93 9.93 -2.89
C PRO A 287 11.84 9.18 -1.56
N LEU A 288 12.05 7.87 -1.60
CA LEU A 288 11.93 6.93 -0.49
C LEU A 288 10.50 6.83 0.09
N PHE A 289 9.52 6.72 -0.82
CA PHE A 289 8.20 6.21 -0.47
C PHE A 289 8.31 4.69 -0.29
N VAL A 290 8.06 4.21 0.92
CA VAL A 290 8.21 2.79 1.28
C VAL A 290 6.85 2.13 1.16
N ARG A 291 6.71 1.20 0.21
CA ARG A 291 5.47 0.45 -0.04
C ARG A 291 5.79 -0.84 -0.79
N GLY A 292 4.94 -1.84 -0.64
CA GLY A 292 5.20 -3.21 -1.03
C GLY A 292 5.99 -3.89 0.06
N LEU A 293 5.46 -5.00 0.57
CA LEU A 293 6.09 -5.79 1.62
C LEU A 293 5.66 -7.25 1.43
N CYS A 294 6.62 -8.17 1.35
CA CYS A 294 6.35 -9.59 1.16
C CYS A 294 7.44 -10.43 1.86
N ALA A 295 7.07 -11.57 2.43
CA ALA A 295 8.04 -12.55 2.95
C ALA A 295 8.45 -13.51 1.83
N THR A 296 9.70 -13.99 1.89
CA THR A 296 10.22 -15.02 0.98
C THR A 296 10.31 -16.37 1.69
N ASP A 297 10.46 -17.47 0.95
CA ASP A 297 10.83 -18.78 1.50
C ASP A 297 12.23 -18.83 2.12
N ARG A 298 13.07 -17.84 1.83
CA ARG A 298 14.45 -17.72 2.34
C ARG A 298 14.50 -17.16 3.77
N GLY A 299 13.36 -16.89 4.39
CA GLY A 299 13.28 -16.23 5.69
C GLY A 299 13.66 -14.74 5.65
N THR A 300 13.71 -14.14 4.46
CA THR A 300 13.95 -12.71 4.22
C THR A 300 12.63 -12.01 3.90
N VAL A 301 12.65 -10.67 3.84
CA VAL A 301 11.51 -9.87 3.36
C VAL A 301 11.92 -8.98 2.20
N LEU A 302 11.02 -8.85 1.22
CA LEU A 302 11.12 -7.88 0.15
C LEU A 302 10.39 -6.60 0.56
N ALA A 303 11.03 -5.45 0.41
CA ALA A 303 10.45 -4.13 0.68
C ALA A 303 10.65 -3.19 -0.51
N GLY A 304 9.57 -2.61 -1.02
CA GLY A 304 9.63 -1.65 -2.11
C GLY A 304 9.88 -0.22 -1.65
N ILE A 305 10.64 0.54 -2.45
CA ILE A 305 10.91 1.96 -2.26
C ILE A 305 10.76 2.74 -3.58
N SER A 306 10.66 4.08 -3.51
CA SER A 306 10.72 4.97 -4.67
C SER A 306 12.09 5.67 -4.83
N PRO A 307 12.62 5.87 -6.06
CA PRO A 307 12.18 5.30 -7.35
C PRO A 307 12.07 3.78 -7.32
N ALA A 308 11.19 3.19 -8.15
CA ALA A 308 10.79 1.79 -8.08
C ALA A 308 11.99 0.83 -7.96
N THR A 309 12.25 0.42 -6.71
CA THR A 309 13.36 -0.42 -6.29
C THR A 309 12.85 -1.34 -5.21
N ILE A 310 13.28 -2.60 -5.21
CA ILE A 310 12.93 -3.61 -4.21
C ILE A 310 14.21 -4.02 -3.49
N LEU A 311 14.14 -4.03 -2.17
CA LEU A 311 15.21 -4.45 -1.26
C LEU A 311 14.84 -5.82 -0.71
N GLU A 312 15.74 -6.79 -0.75
CA GLU A 312 15.63 -8.01 0.03
C GLU A 312 16.41 -7.83 1.33
N ILE A 313 15.75 -8.02 2.46
CA ILE A 313 16.25 -7.71 3.78
C ILE A 313 16.15 -8.96 4.64
N ASP A 314 17.27 -9.38 5.22
CA ASP A 314 17.25 -10.27 6.38
C ASP A 314 16.88 -9.40 7.58
N TRP A 315 15.61 -9.48 7.96
CA TRP A 315 15.02 -8.65 9.00
C TRP A 315 15.45 -9.06 10.41
N ARG A 316 15.95 -10.30 10.58
CA ARG A 316 16.49 -10.80 11.86
C ARG A 316 17.89 -10.27 12.10
N ARG A 317 18.71 -10.21 11.04
CA ARG A 317 20.09 -9.70 11.09
C ARG A 317 20.18 -8.20 10.81
N ASN A 318 19.09 -7.56 10.38
CA ASN A 318 19.05 -6.17 9.95
C ASN A 318 20.07 -5.87 8.83
N THR A 319 20.17 -6.80 7.86
CA THR A 319 21.13 -6.71 6.75
C THR A 319 20.41 -6.73 5.41
N LEU A 320 20.89 -5.91 4.48
CA LEU A 320 20.48 -5.97 3.08
C LEU A 320 21.12 -7.20 2.43
N VAL A 321 20.29 -8.05 1.83
CA VAL A 321 20.72 -9.28 1.13
C VAL A 321 20.90 -9.00 -0.36
N ASP A 322 19.92 -8.36 -0.99
CA ASP A 322 19.93 -8.15 -2.43
C ASP A 322 19.03 -6.95 -2.83
N VAL A 323 19.16 -6.48 -4.07
CA VAL A 323 18.43 -5.32 -4.60
C VAL A 323 18.05 -5.54 -6.06
N PHE A 324 16.84 -5.13 -6.41
CA PHE A 324 16.41 -4.98 -7.79
C PHE A 324 15.92 -3.55 -8.04
N SER A 325 16.51 -2.83 -9.00
CA SER A 325 16.07 -1.49 -9.41
C SER A 325 15.33 -1.57 -10.74
N PHE A 326 14.04 -1.26 -10.73
CA PHE A 326 13.19 -1.27 -11.92
C PHE A 326 13.24 0.05 -12.68
N SER A 327 13.22 1.17 -11.97
CA SER A 327 13.23 2.50 -12.58
C SER A 327 14.02 3.49 -11.73
N THR A 328 14.70 4.43 -12.41
CA THR A 328 15.36 5.57 -11.77
C THR A 328 14.44 6.81 -11.70
N ASP A 329 13.26 6.74 -12.31
CA ASP A 329 12.28 7.81 -12.25
C ASP A 329 11.56 7.81 -10.88
N ARG A 330 11.75 8.89 -10.11
CA ARG A 330 11.13 9.13 -8.80
C ARG A 330 9.60 9.13 -8.80
N HIS A 331 9.00 9.27 -9.98
CA HIS A 331 7.56 9.23 -10.15
C HIS A 331 7.02 7.80 -10.13
N VAL A 332 7.83 6.80 -10.52
CA VAL A 332 7.47 5.39 -10.51
C VAL A 332 7.75 4.82 -9.13
N CYS A 333 6.70 4.35 -8.45
CA CYS A 333 6.79 3.79 -7.10
C CYS A 333 6.28 2.36 -7.11
N VAL A 334 6.99 1.44 -6.44
CA VAL A 334 6.43 0.13 -6.07
C VAL A 334 5.28 0.36 -5.09
N HIS A 335 4.20 -0.39 -5.25
CA HIS A 335 3.02 -0.34 -4.38
C HIS A 335 2.66 -1.72 -3.84
N GLY A 336 2.14 -2.64 -4.65
CA GLY A 336 1.96 -4.03 -4.26
C GLY A 336 3.22 -4.83 -4.54
N LEU A 337 3.47 -5.86 -3.72
CA LEU A 337 4.62 -6.74 -3.86
C LEU A 337 4.26 -8.12 -3.34
N ILE A 338 4.53 -9.16 -4.13
CA ILE A 338 4.38 -10.57 -3.73
C ILE A 338 5.41 -11.42 -4.47
N CYS A 339 5.91 -12.48 -3.84
CA CYS A 339 6.74 -13.46 -4.51
C CYS A 339 6.02 -14.80 -4.66
N GLU A 340 6.37 -15.49 -5.73
CA GLU A 340 6.12 -16.90 -5.96
C GLU A 340 7.48 -17.59 -5.82
N ASN A 341 7.54 -18.51 -4.88
CA ASN A 341 8.76 -19.24 -4.57
C ASN A 341 9.04 -20.27 -5.64
#